data_AF-A0A2N7NLG1-F1
#
_entry.id   AF-A0A2N7NLG1-F1
#
_cell.length_a   1.000
_cell.length_b   1.000
_cell.length_c   1.000
_cell.angle_alpha   90.00
_cell.angle_beta   90.00
_cell.angle_gamma   90.00
#
_symmetry.space_group_name_H-M   'P 1'
#
loop_
_entity.id
_entity.type
_entity.pdbx_description
1 polymer ?
#
loop_
_entity_poly.entity_id
_entity_poly.type
_entity_poly.pdbx_seq_one_letter_code
_entity_poly.pdbx_strand_id
1 'polypeptide(L)'
;MHHCKEILYTKYLQWKYEKELRTFKPQGDRGYPLPGKILSISFGVRASPIDIEIVKKLIVGTEIKLFHAELKQGDFGIKFKKSHNKNVS
;
A
#
# COMPACT_ATOMS: atom_id res chain seq x y z
N MET A 1 30.16 -17.82 -5.12
CA MET A 1 30.12 -16.58 -4.32
C MET A 1 28.95 -15.73 -4.77
N HIS A 2 28.05 -15.42 -3.84
CA HIS A 2 26.86 -14.59 -4.05
C HIS A 2 27.25 -13.12 -4.23
N HIS A 3 26.85 -12.49 -5.33
CA HIS A 3 26.81 -11.04 -5.42
C HIS A 3 25.37 -10.58 -5.18
N CYS A 4 25.09 -10.19 -3.94
CA CYS A 4 23.97 -9.31 -3.62
C CYS A 4 24.17 -8.00 -4.39
N LYS A 5 23.52 -7.87 -5.55
CA LYS A 5 23.30 -6.58 -6.24
C LYS A 5 22.19 -5.81 -5.50
N GLU A 6 22.39 -5.63 -4.22
CA GLU A 6 21.42 -5.07 -3.29
C GLU A 6 21.52 -3.55 -3.27
N ILE A 7 20.35 -2.92 -3.46
CA ILE A 7 19.97 -1.59 -3.01
C ILE A 7 20.50 -0.43 -3.88
N LEU A 8 19.60 0.12 -4.69
CA LEU A 8 19.73 1.49 -5.20
C LEU A 8 19.64 2.44 -3.99
N TYR A 9 20.78 2.91 -3.49
CA TYR A 9 20.91 3.82 -2.33
C TYR A 9 20.44 5.26 -2.63
N THR A 10 19.48 5.47 -3.53
CA THR A 10 18.87 6.79 -3.74
C THR A 10 17.60 6.92 -2.90
N LYS A 11 17.75 6.83 -1.58
CA LYS A 11 16.76 7.45 -0.70
C LYS A 11 17.21 8.86 -0.44
N TYR A 12 16.36 9.82 -0.80
CA TYR A 12 16.49 11.18 -0.30
C TYR A 12 16.53 11.09 1.24
N LEU A 13 17.49 11.78 1.87
CA LEU A 13 17.79 11.60 3.30
C LEU A 13 16.55 11.74 4.18
N GLN A 14 15.64 12.63 3.79
CA GLN A 14 14.39 12.85 4.51
C GLN A 14 13.43 11.66 4.45
N TRP A 15 13.53 10.74 3.48
CA TRP A 15 12.63 9.58 3.36
C TRP A 15 13.25 8.28 3.90
N LYS A 16 14.38 8.39 4.61
CA LYS A 16 15.06 7.24 5.24
C LYS A 16 14.14 6.47 6.18
N TYR A 17 13.16 7.13 6.79
CA TYR A 17 12.21 6.53 7.73
C TYR A 17 11.12 5.67 7.06
N GLU A 18 10.86 5.82 5.75
CA GLU A 18 9.82 5.06 5.06
C GLU A 18 10.36 3.72 4.57
N LYS A 19 9.60 2.63 4.74
CA LYS A 19 9.95 1.33 4.13
C LYS A 19 9.40 1.26 2.70
N GLU A 20 10.16 1.77 1.74
CA GLU A 20 9.89 1.54 0.31
C GLU A 20 10.44 0.17 -0.13
N LEU A 21 9.63 -0.62 -0.86
CA LEU A 21 10.08 -1.80 -1.60
C LEU A 21 10.26 -1.40 -3.07
N ARG A 22 11.51 -1.30 -3.54
CA ARG A 22 11.81 -1.11 -4.96
C ARG A 22 12.21 -2.44 -5.56
N THR A 23 11.54 -2.87 -6.63
CA THR A 23 11.98 -4.05 -7.38
C THR A 23 13.00 -3.62 -8.43
N PHE A 24 14.26 -4.04 -8.27
CA PHE A 24 15.30 -3.81 -9.28
C PHE A 24 15.23 -4.92 -10.34
N LYS A 25 15.09 -4.52 -11.60
CA LYS A 25 14.97 -5.44 -12.74
C LYS A 25 16.20 -5.26 -13.64
N PRO A 26 17.17 -6.20 -13.64
CA PRO A 26 18.47 -6.00 -14.27
C PRO A 26 18.45 -6.08 -15.81
N GLN A 27 17.38 -6.60 -16.40
CA GLN A 27 17.20 -6.72 -17.84
C GLN A 27 15.87 -6.06 -18.25
N GLY A 28 15.94 -5.14 -19.22
CA GLY A 28 14.76 -4.73 -19.98
C GLY A 28 14.28 -5.87 -20.88
N ASP A 29 13.09 -5.72 -21.45
CA ASP A 29 12.53 -6.68 -22.42
C ASP A 29 12.08 -8.04 -21.86
N ARG A 30 11.94 -8.14 -20.53
CA ARG A 30 11.30 -9.28 -19.86
C ARG A 30 10.14 -8.81 -19.00
N GLY A 31 9.01 -9.52 -19.09
CA GLY A 31 7.89 -9.38 -18.16
C GLY A 31 8.30 -9.91 -16.79
N TYR A 32 8.19 -9.08 -15.76
CA TYR A 32 8.38 -9.52 -14.38
C TYR A 32 7.01 -9.69 -13.73
N PRO A 33 6.80 -10.75 -12.93
CA PRO A 33 5.56 -10.88 -12.19
C PRO A 33 5.40 -9.65 -11.27
N LEU A 34 4.17 -9.14 -11.22
CA LEU A 34 3.81 -8.12 -10.25
C LEU A 34 4.17 -8.61 -8.83
N PRO A 35 4.54 -7.70 -7.92
CA PRO A 35 4.91 -8.06 -6.55
C PRO A 35 3.71 -8.67 -5.81
N GLY A 36 3.57 -10.01 -5.90
CA GLY A 36 2.55 -10.79 -5.21
C GLY A 36 1.09 -10.38 -5.47
N LYS A 37 0.17 -11.13 -4.88
CA LYS A 37 -1.24 -10.71 -4.79
C LYS A 37 -1.33 -9.58 -3.76
N ILE A 38 -2.04 -8.50 -4.08
CA ILE A 38 -2.36 -7.46 -3.11
C ILE A 38 -3.21 -8.09 -1.98
N LEU A 39 -2.76 -7.93 -0.73
CA LEU A 39 -3.46 -8.50 0.44
C LEU A 39 -4.39 -7.49 1.11
N SER A 40 -4.05 -6.20 1.05
CA SER A 40 -4.81 -5.14 1.70
C SER A 40 -4.53 -3.76 1.10
N ILE A 41 -5.50 -2.85 1.24
CA ILE A 41 -5.39 -1.43 0.91
C ILE A 41 -5.71 -0.61 2.17
N SER A 42 -4.85 0.35 2.48
CA SER A 42 -5.02 1.26 3.63
C SER A 42 -5.20 2.68 3.14
N PHE A 43 -6.35 3.29 3.46
CA PHE A 43 -6.65 4.69 3.16
C PHE A 43 -6.06 5.59 4.23
N GLY A 44 -5.44 6.69 3.81
CA GLY A 44 -4.97 7.74 4.72
C GLY A 44 -6.11 8.50 5.39
N VAL A 45 -5.81 9.25 6.46
CA VAL A 45 -6.80 9.95 7.30
C VAL A 45 -7.68 10.92 6.51
N ARG A 46 -7.13 11.51 5.45
CA ARG A 46 -7.80 12.52 4.61
C ARG A 46 -8.27 11.95 3.27
N ALA A 47 -8.35 10.62 3.13
CA ALA A 47 -8.81 10.01 1.90
C ALA A 47 -10.24 10.44 1.58
N SER A 48 -10.49 10.85 0.33
CA SER A 48 -11.80 11.27 -0.11
C SER A 48 -12.79 10.09 -0.04
N PRO A 49 -14.04 10.30 0.40
CA PRO A 49 -15.08 9.27 0.32
C PRO A 49 -15.27 8.73 -1.10
N ILE A 50 -15.14 9.60 -2.11
CA ILE A 50 -15.29 9.23 -3.52
C ILE A 50 -14.20 8.24 -3.94
N ASP A 51 -12.95 8.52 -3.58
CA ASP A 51 -11.81 7.65 -3.91
C ASP A 51 -11.95 6.29 -3.22
N ILE A 52 -12.39 6.28 -1.96
CA ILE A 52 -12.65 5.05 -1.20
C ILE A 52 -13.72 4.21 -1.89
N GLU A 53 -14.80 4.82 -2.37
CA GLU A 53 -15.86 4.11 -3.10
C GLU A 53 -15.40 3.55 -4.44
N ILE A 54 -14.62 4.32 -5.20
CA ILE A 54 -14.04 3.86 -6.47
C ILE A 54 -13.19 2.61 -6.20
N VAL A 55 -12.29 2.66 -5.22
CA VAL A 55 -11.45 1.52 -4.86
C VAL A 55 -12.29 0.33 -4.42
N LYS A 56 -13.33 0.53 -3.59
CA LYS A 56 -14.24 -0.54 -3.18
C LYS A 56 -14.88 -1.25 -4.36
N LYS A 57 -15.34 -0.50 -5.36
CA LYS A 57 -15.95 -1.05 -6.59
C LYS A 57 -14.95 -1.85 -7.41
N LEU A 58 -13.71 -1.38 -7.51
CA LEU A 58 -12.64 -2.05 -8.26
C LEU A 58 -12.21 -3.39 -7.67
N ILE A 59 -12.36 -3.57 -6.35
CA ILE A 59 -11.93 -4.78 -5.65
C ILE A 59 -13.07 -5.74 -5.30
N VAL A 60 -14.28 -5.51 -5.84
CA VAL A 60 -15.44 -6.41 -5.63
C VAL A 60 -15.08 -7.83 -6.05
N GLY A 61 -15.45 -8.80 -5.22
CA GLY A 61 -15.15 -10.23 -5.46
C GLY A 61 -13.72 -10.65 -5.10
N THR A 62 -12.89 -9.74 -4.59
CA THR A 62 -11.55 -10.08 -4.09
C THR A 62 -11.51 -10.26 -2.58
N GLU A 63 -10.46 -10.91 -2.08
CA GLU A 63 -10.19 -11.09 -0.64
C GLU A 63 -9.39 -9.91 -0.04
N ILE A 64 -9.26 -8.80 -0.78
CA ILE A 64 -8.43 -7.66 -0.38
C ILE A 64 -9.07 -6.97 0.82
N LYS A 65 -8.31 -6.84 1.91
CA LYS A 65 -8.79 -6.18 3.15
C LYS A 65 -8.64 -4.67 3.05
N LEU A 66 -9.67 -3.93 3.47
CA LEU A 66 -9.65 -2.47 3.51
C LEU A 66 -9.47 -1.94 4.94
N PHE A 67 -8.60 -0.95 5.08
CA PHE A 67 -8.36 -0.22 6.33
C PHE A 67 -8.45 1.28 6.10
N HIS A 68 -8.95 2.02 7.07
CA HIS A 68 -8.93 3.49 7.06
C HIS A 68 -8.16 3.97 8.29
N ALA A 69 -7.15 4.82 8.05
CA ALA A 69 -6.46 5.55 9.07
C ALA A 69 -7.38 6.57 9.76
N GLU A 70 -7.36 6.60 11.09
CA GLU A 70 -8.01 7.58 11.94
C GLU A 70 -6.94 8.24 12.82
N LEU A 71 -7.11 9.51 13.15
CA LEU A 71 -6.26 10.16 14.16
C LEU A 71 -6.56 9.57 15.54
N LYS A 72 -5.51 9.34 16.34
CA LYS A 72 -5.67 9.08 17.76
C LYS A 72 -6.06 10.39 18.45
N GLN A 73 -7.16 10.37 19.20
CA GLN A 73 -7.54 11.53 19.99
C GLN A 73 -6.59 11.69 21.17
N GLY A 74 -6.07 12.90 21.38
CA GLY A 74 -5.18 13.22 22.50
C GLY A 74 -3.71 12.83 22.32
N ASP A 75 -3.30 12.37 21.13
CA ASP A 75 -1.91 11.98 20.85
C ASP A 75 -1.55 12.25 19.37
N PHE A 76 -0.26 12.48 19.08
CA PHE A 76 0.25 12.63 17.73
C PHE A 76 0.47 11.26 17.09
N GLY A 77 -0.63 10.56 16.77
CA GLY A 77 -0.56 9.21 16.19
C GLY A 77 -1.75 8.84 15.29
N ILE A 78 -1.54 7.82 14.46
CA ILE A 78 -2.56 7.26 13.55
C ILE A 78 -2.91 5.84 14.02
N LYS A 79 -4.18 5.47 13.91
CA LYS A 79 -4.68 4.09 14.09
C LYS A 79 -5.42 3.64 12.84
N PHE A 80 -5.40 2.35 12.52
CA PHE A 80 -6.11 1.81 11.36
C PHE A 80 -7.35 1.03 11.81
N LYS A 81 -8.51 1.40 11.28
CA LYS A 81 -9.78 0.68 11.51
C LYS A 81 -10.16 -0.11 10.27
N LYS A 82 -10.62 -1.35 10.45
CA LYS A 82 -11.11 -2.18 9.35
C LYS A 82 -12.37 -1.54 8.75
N SER A 83 -12.31 -1.21 7.46
CA SER A 83 -13.45 -0.66 6.73
C SER A 83 -14.33 -1.83 6.28
N HIS A 84 -15.56 -1.89 6.76
CA HIS A 84 -16.49 -2.95 6.36
C HIS A 84 -17.05 -2.62 4.96
N ASN A 85 -17.04 -3.62 4.08
CA ASN A 85 -17.79 -3.57 2.85
C ASN A 85 -19.25 -3.80 3.22
N LYS A 86 -20.06 -2.74 3.26
CA LYS A 86 -21.51 -2.92 3.28
C LYS A 86 -21.88 -3.31 1.86
N ASN A 87 -22.11 -4.61 1.64
CA ASN A 87 -22.78 -5.06 0.44
C ASN A 87 -24.14 -4.35 0.40
N VAL A 88 -24.36 -3.55 -0.63
CA VAL A 88 -25.68 -3.00 -0.92
C VAL A 88 -26.53 -4.18 -1.38
N SER A 89 -27.64 -4.40 -0.66
CA SER A 89 -28.68 -5.39 -0.93
C SER A 89 -29.28 -5.25 -2.32
#